data_AF-A0A3P5XEE6-F1
#
_entry.id   AF-A0A3P5XEE6-F1
#
_cell.length_a   1.000
_cell.length_b   1.000
_cell.length_c   1.000
_cell.angle_alpha   90.00
_cell.angle_beta   90.00
_cell.angle_gamma   90.00
#
_symmetry.space_group_name_H-M   'P 1'
#
loop_
_entity.id
_entity.type
_entity.pdbx_description
1 polymer ?
#
loop_
_entity_poly.entity_id
_entity_poly.type
_entity_poly.pdbx_seq_one_letter_code
_entity_poly.pdbx_strand_id
1 'polypeptide(L)'
;MVSPTTARLLSRGRTVLWLPFLAAILVLSGYAAYGATLYDGLPAVLPTHWGADGTPDAWSGKSFGTVFMLLLTAAGVTVLMALIGALVTKLSVVAAGASDWERFRHEGTIRGTLAVLGFCALVFSIMFGQLSVAGWTQPEQFSGWPVVVGILALLAALAGAFAVAQRWSRAAAGRAGIAPTSAERAEDDKWIAGILYNDPADPHLWVPKRAGPGLGLTINVGHRKGRVAVIVFLVLVIVLPFVLVLLS
;
A
#
# COMPACT_ATOMS: atom_id res chain seq x y z
N MET A 1 15.80 -28.60 8.84
CA MET A 1 15.61 -27.61 9.94
C MET A 1 16.40 -26.36 9.57
N VAL A 2 15.82 -25.17 9.74
CA VAL A 2 16.52 -23.89 9.47
C VAL A 2 17.63 -23.70 10.49
N SER A 3 18.83 -23.29 10.06
CA SER A 3 19.91 -23.03 11.02
C SER A 3 19.51 -21.91 12.00
N PRO A 4 19.92 -21.96 13.28
CA PRO A 4 19.65 -20.88 14.25
C PRO A 4 20.13 -19.51 13.76
N THR A 5 21.24 -19.48 13.01
CA THR A 5 21.80 -18.29 12.36
C THR A 5 20.86 -17.74 11.30
N THR A 6 20.35 -18.59 10.40
CA THR A 6 19.39 -18.21 9.35
C THR A 6 18.09 -17.68 9.97
N ALA A 7 17.56 -18.35 11.00
CA ALA A 7 16.34 -17.92 11.69
C ALA A 7 16.49 -16.53 12.34
N ARG A 8 17.63 -16.25 12.99
CA ARG A 8 17.91 -14.95 13.61
C ARG A 8 18.07 -13.83 12.56
N LEU A 9 18.65 -14.12 11.40
CA LEU A 9 18.79 -13.14 10.32
C LEU A 9 17.46 -12.74 9.69
N LEU A 10 16.54 -13.70 9.54
CA LEU A 10 15.22 -13.46 8.94
C LEU A 10 14.33 -12.54 9.79
N SER A 11 14.38 -12.63 11.12
CA SER A 11 13.54 -11.82 12.01
C SER A 11 14.11 -10.43 12.33
N ARG A 12 15.41 -10.19 12.09
CA ARG A 12 16.10 -8.96 12.49
C ARG A 12 15.54 -7.71 11.79
N GLY A 13 15.20 -6.69 12.57
CA GLY A 13 14.78 -5.36 12.07
C GLY A 13 13.36 -5.30 11.51
N ARG A 14 12.54 -6.34 11.69
CA ARG A 14 11.13 -6.34 11.23
C ARG A 14 10.28 -5.31 11.97
N THR A 15 10.61 -5.00 13.23
CA THR A 15 9.89 -4.02 14.06
C THR A 15 9.88 -2.61 13.47
N VAL A 16 10.94 -2.21 12.76
CA VAL A 16 11.04 -0.89 12.11
C VAL A 16 9.97 -0.69 11.03
N LEU A 17 9.50 -1.78 10.41
CA LEU A 17 8.44 -1.73 9.39
C LEU A 17 7.07 -1.35 9.96
N TRP A 18 6.92 -1.29 11.29
CA TRP A 18 5.71 -0.82 11.95
C TRP A 18 5.67 0.69 12.17
N LEU A 19 6.81 1.39 12.01
CA LEU A 19 6.89 2.84 12.20
C LEU A 19 5.93 3.64 11.30
N PRO A 20 5.68 3.27 10.02
CA PRO A 20 4.69 3.98 9.21
C PRO A 20 3.27 3.93 9.78
N PHE A 21 2.88 2.83 10.45
CA PHE A 21 1.59 2.76 11.15
C PHE A 21 1.55 3.70 12.35
N LEU A 22 2.62 3.76 13.13
CA LEU A 22 2.72 4.72 14.24
C LEU A 22 2.64 6.16 13.72
N ALA A 23 3.36 6.47 12.65
CA ALA A 23 3.29 7.77 11.99
C ALA A 23 1.86 8.08 11.49
N ALA A 24 1.16 7.10 10.92
CA ALA A 24 -0.22 7.26 10.48
C ALA A 24 -1.17 7.63 11.63
N ILE A 25 -1.00 7.00 12.80
CA ILE A 25 -1.77 7.34 14.01
C ILE A 25 -1.42 8.74 14.51
N LEU A 26 -0.15 9.10 14.58
CA LEU A 26 0.29 10.43 15.03
C LEU A 26 -0.26 11.53 14.11
N VAL A 27 -0.24 11.31 12.80
CA VAL A 27 -0.82 12.24 11.81
C VAL A 27 -2.32 12.40 12.04
N LEU A 28 -3.07 11.31 12.22
CA LEU A 28 -4.51 11.38 12.50
C LEU A 28 -4.81 12.09 13.82
N SER A 29 -4.02 11.83 14.86
CA SER A 29 -4.16 12.54 16.14
C SER A 29 -3.91 14.04 15.99
N GLY A 30 -2.93 14.43 15.16
CA GLY A 30 -2.67 15.84 14.84
C GLY A 30 -3.86 16.51 14.15
N TYR A 31 -4.42 15.88 13.11
CA TYR A 31 -5.60 16.40 12.43
C TYR A 31 -6.84 16.45 13.34
N ALA A 32 -7.05 15.43 14.17
CA ALA A 32 -8.15 15.40 15.12
C ALA A 32 -8.02 16.51 16.17
N ALA A 33 -6.82 16.74 16.70
CA ALA A 33 -6.54 17.83 17.62
C ALA A 33 -6.80 19.19 16.95
N TYR A 34 -6.35 19.39 15.72
CA TYR A 34 -6.62 20.61 14.97
C TYR A 34 -8.13 20.81 14.75
N GLY A 35 -8.86 19.81 14.28
CA GLY A 35 -10.32 19.90 14.12
C GLY A 35 -11.06 20.18 15.42
N ALA A 36 -10.58 19.63 16.54
CA ALA A 36 -11.16 19.92 17.86
C ALA A 36 -11.03 21.40 18.22
N THR A 37 -9.95 22.09 17.83
CA THR A 37 -9.81 23.55 18.06
C THR A 37 -10.78 24.39 17.23
N LEU A 38 -11.27 23.86 16.10
CA LEU A 38 -12.21 24.54 15.22
C LEU A 38 -13.67 24.21 15.54
N TYR A 39 -13.93 23.10 16.23
CA TYR A 39 -15.23 22.45 16.33
C TYR A 39 -16.39 23.37 16.77
N ASP A 40 -16.14 24.21 17.78
CA ASP A 40 -17.16 25.12 18.32
C ASP A 40 -17.56 26.20 17.30
N GLY A 41 -16.59 26.68 16.51
CA GLY A 41 -16.78 27.69 15.47
C GLY A 41 -17.35 27.17 14.15
N LEU A 42 -17.41 25.84 13.96
CA LEU A 42 -17.97 25.26 12.74
C LEU A 42 -19.48 25.56 12.60
N PRO A 43 -19.97 25.76 11.36
CA PRO A 43 -21.37 26.03 11.09
C PRO A 43 -22.29 24.87 11.52
N ALA A 44 -23.59 25.14 11.68
CA ALA A 44 -24.58 24.15 12.09
C ALA A 44 -24.78 23.02 11.07
N VAL A 45 -24.44 23.27 9.81
CA VAL A 45 -24.44 22.30 8.71
C VAL A 45 -23.10 22.34 8.00
N LEU A 46 -22.58 21.17 7.62
CA LEU A 46 -21.33 21.02 6.89
C LEU A 46 -21.54 20.21 5.62
N PRO A 47 -20.76 20.47 4.56
CA PRO A 47 -20.74 19.60 3.39
C PRO A 47 -20.20 18.22 3.79
N THR A 48 -20.82 17.17 3.27
CA THR A 48 -20.41 15.77 3.48
C THR A 48 -20.07 15.05 2.18
N HIS A 49 -20.39 15.66 1.05
CA HIS A 49 -20.02 15.19 -0.28
C HIS A 49 -19.79 16.40 -1.20
N TRP A 50 -18.89 16.20 -2.15
CA TRP A 50 -18.59 17.16 -3.20
C TRP A 50 -18.70 16.47 -4.56
N GLY A 51 -19.28 17.17 -5.53
CA GLY A 51 -19.35 16.74 -6.91
C GLY A 51 -17.97 16.66 -7.57
N ALA A 52 -17.94 16.19 -8.82
CA ALA A 52 -16.70 16.09 -9.59
C ALA A 52 -16.05 17.45 -9.89
N ASP A 53 -16.81 18.54 -9.83
CA ASP A 53 -16.36 19.93 -9.97
C ASP A 53 -15.85 20.53 -8.63
N GLY A 54 -15.83 19.73 -7.56
CA GLY A 54 -15.40 20.17 -6.24
C GLY A 54 -16.42 21.04 -5.52
N THR A 55 -17.66 21.17 -6.01
CA THR A 55 -18.73 21.91 -5.32
C THR A 55 -19.52 21.00 -4.37
N PRO A 56 -19.94 21.48 -3.19
CA PRO A 56 -20.79 20.69 -2.30
C PRO A 56 -22.15 20.36 -2.90
N ASP A 57 -22.51 19.07 -2.93
CA ASP A 57 -23.81 18.58 -3.39
C ASP A 57 -24.58 17.78 -2.31
N ALA A 58 -23.96 17.51 -1.15
CA ALA A 58 -24.62 16.96 0.02
C ALA A 58 -24.14 17.61 1.32
N TRP A 59 -25.07 17.73 2.28
CA TRP A 59 -24.86 18.43 3.55
C TRP A 59 -25.41 17.63 4.72
N SER A 60 -24.86 17.82 5.91
CA SER A 60 -25.36 17.18 7.14
C SER A 60 -25.20 18.09 8.35
N GLY A 61 -26.03 17.87 9.37
CA GLY A 61 -25.94 18.61 10.63
C GLY A 61 -24.61 18.37 11.36
N LYS A 62 -24.11 19.41 12.03
CA LYS A 62 -22.89 19.35 12.83
C LYS A 62 -23.06 18.33 13.96
N SER A 63 -22.15 17.37 13.98
CA SER A 63 -22.00 16.41 15.07
C SER A 63 -20.55 15.94 15.11
N PHE A 64 -20.14 15.33 16.23
CA PHE A 64 -18.81 14.72 16.34
C PHE A 64 -18.58 13.72 15.21
N GLY A 65 -19.59 12.89 14.91
CA GLY A 65 -19.57 11.96 13.78
C GLY A 65 -19.31 12.72 12.49
N THR A 66 -20.21 13.60 12.07
CA THR A 66 -20.12 14.34 10.80
C THR A 66 -18.74 15.00 10.60
N VAL A 67 -18.21 15.66 11.64
CA VAL A 67 -16.96 16.42 11.55
C VAL A 67 -15.73 15.51 11.45
N PHE A 68 -15.71 14.40 12.19
CA PHE A 68 -14.53 13.53 12.32
C PHE A 68 -14.67 12.18 11.61
N MET A 69 -15.78 11.89 10.93
CA MET A 69 -16.05 10.59 10.28
C MET A 69 -14.89 10.17 9.39
N LEU A 70 -14.36 11.08 8.57
CA LEU A 70 -13.28 10.76 7.65
C LEU A 70 -12.00 10.37 8.40
N LEU A 71 -11.65 11.07 9.48
CA LEU A 71 -10.52 10.68 10.34
C LEU A 71 -10.76 9.33 11.03
N LEU A 72 -11.98 9.06 11.50
CA LEU A 72 -12.34 7.78 12.11
C LEU A 72 -12.27 6.63 11.11
N THR A 73 -12.70 6.85 9.86
CA THR A 73 -12.54 5.88 8.76
C THR A 73 -11.07 5.59 8.50
N ALA A 74 -10.23 6.63 8.40
CA ALA A 74 -8.79 6.46 8.20
C ALA A 74 -8.12 5.72 9.37
N ALA A 75 -8.55 5.98 10.61
CA ALA A 75 -8.10 5.25 11.79
C ALA A 75 -8.50 3.77 11.72
N GLY A 76 -9.76 3.48 11.35
CA GLY A 76 -10.25 2.11 11.16
C GLY A 76 -9.49 1.34 10.09
N VAL A 77 -9.25 1.98 8.93
CA VAL A 77 -8.43 1.41 7.83
C VAL A 77 -7.00 1.15 8.30
N THR A 78 -6.39 2.08 9.04
CA THR A 78 -5.03 1.93 9.61
C THR A 78 -4.94 0.73 10.54
N VAL A 79 -5.90 0.58 11.45
CA VAL A 79 -5.97 -0.58 12.37
C VAL A 79 -6.17 -1.87 11.58
N LEU A 80 -7.09 -1.91 10.62
CA LEU A 80 -7.31 -3.09 9.79
C LEU A 80 -6.04 -3.49 9.03
N MET A 81 -5.34 -2.55 8.40
CA MET A 81 -4.08 -2.82 7.70
C MET A 81 -2.99 -3.32 8.66
N ALA A 82 -2.90 -2.77 9.87
CA ALA A 82 -1.98 -3.25 10.89
C ALA A 82 -2.31 -4.70 11.33
N LEU A 83 -3.59 -5.02 11.50
CA LEU A 83 -4.05 -6.37 11.83
C LEU A 83 -3.73 -7.36 10.69
N ILE A 84 -3.98 -6.98 9.44
CA ILE A 84 -3.61 -7.77 8.26
C ILE A 84 -2.08 -7.98 8.23
N GLY A 85 -1.29 -6.93 8.47
CA GLY A 85 0.16 -7.03 8.57
C GLY A 85 0.61 -8.02 9.65
N ALA A 86 0.00 -7.97 10.83
CA ALA A 86 0.28 -8.90 11.92
C ALA A 86 -0.07 -10.34 11.52
N LEU A 87 -1.22 -10.52 10.87
CA LEU A 87 -1.69 -11.82 10.40
C LEU A 87 -0.74 -12.40 9.34
N VAL A 88 -0.34 -11.61 8.35
CA VAL A 88 0.64 -12.02 7.32
C VAL A 88 1.95 -12.48 7.97
N THR A 89 2.46 -11.76 8.96
CA THR A 89 3.71 -12.17 9.64
C THR A 89 3.58 -13.46 10.44
N LYS A 90 2.37 -13.85 10.86
CA LYS A 90 2.11 -15.05 11.66
C LYS A 90 1.66 -16.26 10.85
N LEU A 91 0.86 -16.05 9.81
CA LEU A 91 0.20 -17.10 9.03
C LEU A 91 0.92 -17.44 7.73
N SER A 92 1.90 -16.66 7.29
CA SER A 92 2.65 -16.99 6.07
C SER A 92 3.49 -18.24 6.30
N VAL A 93 3.13 -19.33 5.61
CA VAL A 93 3.82 -20.62 5.68
C VAL A 93 4.79 -20.74 4.51
N VAL A 94 6.02 -21.15 4.82
CA VAL A 94 7.01 -21.58 3.82
C VAL A 94 6.81 -23.07 3.55
N ALA A 95 6.82 -23.47 2.27
CA ALA A 95 6.65 -24.86 1.87
C ALA A 95 7.66 -25.80 2.57
N ALA A 96 7.21 -27.02 2.89
CA ALA A 96 8.10 -28.07 3.37
C ALA A 96 9.16 -28.39 2.30
N GLY A 97 10.43 -28.40 2.69
CA GLY A 97 11.54 -28.60 1.76
C GLY A 97 12.05 -27.35 1.05
N ALA A 98 11.47 -26.17 1.28
CA ALA A 98 11.95 -24.93 0.67
C ALA A 98 13.42 -24.64 1.00
N SER A 99 14.16 -24.17 -0.02
CA SER A 99 15.57 -23.81 0.08
C SER A 99 15.79 -22.59 0.98
N ASP A 100 17.03 -22.35 1.41
CA ASP A 100 17.35 -21.14 2.17
C ASP A 100 17.17 -19.86 1.33
N TRP A 101 17.42 -19.92 0.01
CA TRP A 101 17.15 -18.80 -0.89
C TRP A 101 15.65 -18.45 -0.90
N GLU A 102 14.79 -19.46 -1.02
CA GLU A 102 13.34 -19.28 -1.00
C GLU A 102 12.85 -18.70 0.33
N ARG A 103 13.47 -19.07 1.45
CA ARG A 103 13.14 -18.51 2.78
C ARG A 103 13.46 -17.03 2.87
N PHE A 104 14.63 -16.60 2.41
CA PHE A 104 14.99 -15.18 2.37
C PHE A 104 14.07 -14.38 1.45
N ARG A 105 13.73 -14.94 0.30
CA ARG A 105 12.78 -14.35 -0.64
C ARG A 105 11.38 -14.22 -0.04
N HIS A 106 10.89 -15.28 0.60
CA HIS A 106 9.60 -15.29 1.27
C HIS A 106 9.51 -14.21 2.35
N GLU A 107 10.55 -14.07 3.18
CA GLU A 107 10.65 -12.99 4.16
C GLU A 107 10.71 -11.61 3.49
N GLY A 108 11.38 -11.49 2.36
CA GLY A 108 11.35 -10.28 1.53
C GLY A 108 9.92 -9.90 1.12
N THR A 109 9.12 -10.87 0.69
CA THR A 109 7.70 -10.63 0.37
C THR A 109 6.89 -10.20 1.60
N ILE A 110 7.08 -10.84 2.76
CA ILE A 110 6.41 -10.44 4.02
C ILE A 110 6.76 -8.99 4.37
N ARG A 111 8.05 -8.62 4.28
CA ARG A 111 8.52 -7.26 4.57
C ARG A 111 7.98 -6.23 3.59
N GLY A 112 7.94 -6.58 2.30
CA GLY A 112 7.33 -5.77 1.26
C GLY A 112 5.86 -5.51 1.56
N THR A 113 5.08 -6.56 1.84
CA THR A 113 3.66 -6.44 2.20
C THR A 113 3.45 -5.57 3.45
N LEU A 114 4.21 -5.81 4.53
CA LEU A 114 4.07 -5.02 5.76
C LEU A 114 4.40 -3.54 5.54
N ALA A 115 5.45 -3.25 4.77
CA ALA A 115 5.83 -1.89 4.42
C ALA A 115 4.78 -1.21 3.54
N VAL A 116 4.24 -1.90 2.53
CA VAL A 116 3.15 -1.36 1.70
C VAL A 116 1.93 -1.03 2.55
N LEU A 117 1.48 -1.95 3.41
CA LEU A 117 0.34 -1.70 4.29
C LEU A 117 0.58 -0.49 5.20
N GLY A 118 1.79 -0.36 5.77
CA GLY A 118 2.15 0.76 6.63
C GLY A 118 2.20 2.10 5.90
N PHE A 119 2.81 2.15 4.71
CA PHE A 119 2.85 3.37 3.91
C PHE A 119 1.49 3.73 3.33
N CYS A 120 0.67 2.76 2.93
CA CYS A 120 -0.72 2.99 2.53
C CYS A 120 -1.52 3.60 3.69
N ALA A 121 -1.40 3.06 4.90
CA ALA A 121 -2.04 3.64 6.08
C ALA A 121 -1.60 5.10 6.31
N LEU A 122 -0.30 5.39 6.20
CA LEU A 122 0.21 6.76 6.32
C LEU A 122 -0.33 7.69 5.24
N VAL A 123 -0.33 7.26 3.97
CA VAL A 123 -0.86 8.06 2.85
C VAL A 123 -2.36 8.30 3.02
N PHE A 124 -3.14 7.28 3.40
CA PHE A 124 -4.56 7.45 3.70
C PHE A 124 -4.79 8.42 4.85
N SER A 125 -4.02 8.33 5.93
CA SER A 125 -4.11 9.26 7.06
C SER A 125 -3.84 10.71 6.67
N ILE A 126 -2.81 10.96 5.86
CA ILE A 126 -2.49 12.30 5.35
C ILE A 126 -3.61 12.79 4.43
N MET A 127 -4.01 11.98 3.45
CA MET A 127 -5.01 12.35 2.45
C MET A 127 -6.36 12.65 3.12
N PHE A 128 -6.87 11.74 3.96
CA PHE A 128 -8.14 11.90 4.66
C PHE A 128 -8.08 13.07 5.65
N GLY A 129 -6.93 13.29 6.30
CA GLY A 129 -6.68 14.44 7.15
C GLY A 129 -6.77 15.78 6.39
N GLN A 130 -6.13 15.87 5.22
CA GLN A 130 -6.22 17.04 4.36
C GLN A 130 -7.65 17.29 3.87
N LEU A 131 -8.38 16.24 3.49
CA LEU A 131 -9.78 16.34 3.10
C LEU A 131 -10.64 16.85 4.27
N SER A 132 -10.42 16.37 5.50
CA SER A 132 -11.10 16.89 6.68
C SER A 132 -10.81 18.37 6.91
N VAL A 133 -9.55 18.79 6.82
CA VAL A 133 -9.16 20.20 6.95
C VAL A 133 -9.82 21.09 5.89
N ALA A 134 -9.86 20.63 4.64
CA ALA A 134 -10.54 21.34 3.57
C ALA A 134 -12.04 21.52 3.89
N GLY A 135 -12.71 20.46 4.36
CA GLY A 135 -14.13 20.52 4.77
C GLY A 135 -14.40 21.46 5.95
N TRP A 136 -13.42 21.69 6.83
CA TRP A 136 -13.57 22.60 7.97
C TRP A 136 -13.25 24.06 7.65
N THR A 137 -12.34 24.31 6.70
CA THR A 137 -11.77 25.65 6.47
C THR A 137 -12.13 26.25 5.13
N GLN A 138 -12.44 25.42 4.14
CA GLN A 138 -12.77 25.80 2.75
C GLN A 138 -13.97 24.97 2.24
N PRO A 139 -15.12 24.97 2.94
CA PRO A 139 -16.22 24.05 2.63
C PRO A 139 -16.86 24.32 1.25
N GLU A 140 -16.80 25.56 0.76
CA GLU A 140 -17.43 26.01 -0.49
C GLU A 140 -16.79 25.40 -1.74
N GLN A 141 -15.50 25.03 -1.69
CA GLN A 141 -14.79 24.49 -2.84
C GLN A 141 -13.70 23.51 -2.41
N PHE A 142 -13.74 22.32 -3.00
CA PHE A 142 -12.77 21.26 -2.77
C PHE A 142 -11.76 21.15 -3.91
N SER A 143 -10.47 21.09 -3.57
CA SER A 143 -9.40 20.83 -4.54
C SER A 143 -9.15 19.32 -4.64
N GLY A 144 -9.22 18.75 -5.85
CA GLY A 144 -8.94 17.32 -6.08
C GLY A 144 -7.46 16.94 -6.12
N TRP A 145 -6.54 17.91 -6.09
CA TRP A 145 -5.09 17.64 -6.14
C TRP A 145 -4.56 16.71 -5.03
N PRO A 146 -5.01 16.80 -3.76
CA PRO A 146 -4.62 15.86 -2.71
C PRO A 146 -4.93 14.39 -3.07
N VAL A 147 -6.02 14.14 -3.81
CA VAL A 147 -6.37 12.79 -4.27
C VAL A 147 -5.37 12.30 -5.32
N VAL A 148 -5.03 13.14 -6.30
CA VAL A 148 -4.03 12.83 -7.33
C VAL A 148 -2.67 12.54 -6.70
N VAL A 149 -2.20 13.42 -5.80
CA VAL A 149 -0.95 13.23 -5.07
C VAL A 149 -1.00 11.95 -4.21
N GLY A 150 -2.13 11.69 -3.55
CA GLY A 150 -2.36 10.47 -2.79
C GLY A 150 -2.22 9.21 -3.64
N ILE A 151 -2.86 9.16 -4.82
CA ILE A 151 -2.75 8.03 -5.75
C ILE A 151 -1.30 7.80 -6.18
N LEU A 152 -0.59 8.86 -6.56
CA LEU A 152 0.82 8.76 -6.95
C LEU A 152 1.70 8.28 -5.80
N ALA A 153 1.44 8.76 -4.58
CA ALA A 153 2.14 8.32 -3.38
C ALA A 153 1.87 6.85 -3.05
N LEU A 154 0.63 6.36 -3.24
CA LEU A 154 0.28 4.94 -3.07
C LEU A 154 1.01 4.04 -4.08
N LEU A 155 1.06 4.44 -5.36
CA LEU A 155 1.78 3.71 -6.39
C LEU A 155 3.30 3.69 -6.11
N ALA A 156 3.85 4.84 -5.68
CA ALA A 156 5.25 4.94 -5.29
C ALA A 156 5.57 4.10 -4.04
N ALA A 157 4.69 4.09 -3.04
CA ALA A 157 4.81 3.25 -1.85
C ALA A 157 4.80 1.76 -2.22
N LEU A 158 3.89 1.33 -3.09
CA LEU A 158 3.83 -0.04 -3.59
C LEU A 158 5.14 -0.45 -4.27
N ALA A 159 5.57 0.30 -5.29
CA ALA A 159 6.77 -0.02 -6.06
C ALA A 159 8.04 0.06 -5.21
N GLY A 160 8.18 1.13 -4.43
CA GLY A 160 9.35 1.39 -3.59
C GLY A 160 9.51 0.35 -2.48
N ALA A 161 8.43 0.02 -1.77
CA ALA A 161 8.51 -0.91 -0.63
C ALA A 161 8.91 -2.32 -1.08
N PHE A 162 8.34 -2.83 -2.17
CA PHE A 162 8.76 -4.12 -2.72
C PHE A 162 10.17 -4.08 -3.31
N ALA A 163 10.56 -3.02 -4.01
CA ALA A 163 11.92 -2.88 -4.52
C ALA A 163 12.96 -2.91 -3.37
N VAL A 164 12.70 -2.18 -2.29
CA VAL A 164 13.55 -2.16 -1.08
C VAL A 164 13.55 -3.53 -0.40
N ALA A 165 12.39 -4.17 -0.23
CA ALA A 165 12.30 -5.47 0.42
C ALA A 165 13.00 -6.59 -0.37
N GLN A 166 12.93 -6.58 -1.70
CA GLN A 166 13.66 -7.52 -2.56
C GLN A 166 15.17 -7.26 -2.54
N ARG A 167 15.60 -5.99 -2.51
CA ARG A 167 17.02 -5.65 -2.30
C ARG A 167 17.53 -6.13 -0.95
N TRP A 168 16.75 -5.91 0.11
CA TRP A 168 17.04 -6.41 1.45
C TRP A 168 17.16 -7.94 1.46
N SER A 169 16.23 -8.64 0.81
CA SER A 169 16.20 -10.11 0.76
C SER A 169 17.47 -10.67 0.13
N ARG A 170 17.84 -10.16 -1.06
CA ARG A 170 19.08 -10.56 -1.76
C ARG A 170 20.34 -10.25 -0.95
N ALA A 171 20.40 -9.06 -0.33
CA ALA A 171 21.53 -8.68 0.51
C ALA A 171 21.62 -9.48 1.82
N ALA A 172 20.50 -9.89 2.39
CA ALA A 172 20.46 -10.74 3.58
C ALA A 172 20.89 -12.17 3.26
N ALA A 173 20.44 -12.73 2.15
CA ALA A 173 20.88 -14.04 1.65
C ALA A 173 22.39 -14.05 1.37
N GLY A 174 22.91 -13.04 0.65
CA GLY A 174 24.33 -12.93 0.34
C GLY A 174 25.22 -12.83 1.59
N ARG A 175 24.79 -12.07 2.62
CA ARG A 175 25.50 -12.02 3.92
C ARG A 175 25.50 -13.34 4.68
N ALA A 176 24.52 -14.20 4.42
CA ALA A 176 24.46 -15.55 4.97
C ALA A 176 25.21 -16.59 4.11
N GLY A 177 25.89 -16.17 3.03
CA GLY A 177 26.56 -17.08 2.09
C GLY A 177 25.60 -17.88 1.21
N ILE A 178 24.32 -17.47 1.14
CA ILE A 178 23.28 -18.15 0.36
C ILE A 178 23.17 -17.50 -1.02
N ALA A 179 23.37 -18.31 -2.06
CA ALA A 179 23.19 -17.91 -3.45
C ALA A 179 22.10 -18.79 -4.11
N PRO A 180 21.35 -18.25 -5.09
CA PRO A 180 20.38 -19.05 -5.81
C PRO A 180 21.09 -20.05 -6.72
N THR A 181 20.48 -21.22 -6.87
CA THR A 181 20.76 -22.16 -7.95
C THR A 181 20.41 -21.54 -9.32
N SER A 182 20.88 -22.16 -10.40
CA SER A 182 20.54 -21.74 -11.76
C SER A 182 19.03 -21.77 -12.02
N ALA A 183 18.34 -22.80 -11.51
CA ALA A 183 16.89 -22.92 -11.62
C ALA A 183 16.16 -21.82 -10.85
N GLU A 184 16.57 -21.52 -9.60
CA GLU A 184 15.96 -20.45 -8.80
C GLU A 184 16.16 -19.08 -9.42
N ARG A 185 17.33 -18.84 -10.01
CA ARG A 185 17.63 -17.58 -10.72
C ARG A 185 16.79 -17.43 -11.99
N ALA A 186 16.72 -18.48 -12.80
CA ALA A 186 15.90 -18.47 -14.02
C ALA A 186 14.40 -18.25 -13.69
N GLU A 187 13.94 -18.77 -12.56
CA GLU A 187 12.60 -18.47 -12.05
C GLU A 187 12.49 -17.01 -11.57
N ASP A 188 13.45 -16.50 -10.79
CA ASP A 188 13.48 -15.10 -10.33
C ASP A 188 13.41 -14.08 -11.48
N ASP A 189 14.09 -14.35 -12.60
CA ASP A 189 14.17 -13.46 -13.76
C ASP A 189 12.81 -13.22 -14.44
N LYS A 190 11.82 -14.10 -14.19
CA LYS A 190 10.44 -13.94 -14.65
C LYS A 190 9.63 -12.97 -13.81
N TRP A 191 10.14 -12.47 -12.68
CA TRP A 191 9.37 -11.64 -11.74
C TRP A 191 9.89 -10.22 -11.59
N ILE A 192 9.13 -9.25 -12.06
CA ILE A 192 9.42 -7.82 -11.88
C ILE A 192 9.13 -7.44 -10.42
N ALA A 193 10.19 -7.03 -9.71
CA ALA A 193 10.16 -6.68 -8.29
C ALA A 193 9.54 -7.75 -7.36
N GLY A 194 9.47 -9.01 -7.82
CA GLY A 194 8.83 -10.11 -7.10
C GLY A 194 7.29 -10.05 -7.08
N ILE A 195 6.65 -9.17 -7.87
CA ILE A 195 5.19 -8.96 -7.87
C ILE A 195 4.56 -9.39 -9.21
N LEU A 196 5.07 -8.83 -10.31
CA LEU A 196 4.46 -9.00 -11.63
C LEU A 196 5.24 -10.07 -12.42
N TYR A 197 4.51 -11.05 -12.93
CA TYR A 197 5.08 -12.09 -13.78
C TYR A 197 5.28 -11.59 -15.20
N ASN A 198 6.44 -11.86 -15.78
CA ASN A 198 6.86 -11.37 -17.08
C ASN A 198 7.62 -12.46 -17.83
N ASP A 199 6.88 -13.32 -18.54
CA ASP A 199 7.46 -14.33 -19.42
C ASP A 199 6.79 -14.25 -20.80
N PRO A 200 7.46 -13.69 -21.83
CA PRO A 200 6.92 -13.65 -23.19
C PRO A 200 6.75 -15.03 -23.84
N ALA A 201 7.46 -16.06 -23.35
CA ALA A 201 7.34 -17.42 -23.86
C ALA A 201 6.13 -18.15 -23.28
N ASP A 202 5.59 -17.70 -22.14
CA ASP A 202 4.38 -18.23 -21.54
C ASP A 202 3.12 -17.62 -22.20
N PRO A 203 2.30 -18.42 -22.91
CA PRO A 203 1.14 -17.90 -23.63
C PRO A 203 -0.04 -17.55 -22.70
N HIS A 204 0.01 -17.91 -21.41
CA HIS A 204 -1.11 -17.70 -20.51
C HIS A 204 -1.19 -16.25 -20.04
N LEU A 205 -2.40 -15.68 -20.12
CA LEU A 205 -2.68 -14.35 -19.58
C LEU A 205 -2.70 -14.36 -18.05
N TRP A 206 -3.35 -15.38 -17.47
CA TRP A 206 -3.47 -15.57 -16.03
C TRP A 206 -2.54 -16.70 -15.61
N VAL A 207 -1.63 -16.40 -14.69
CA VAL A 207 -0.69 -17.37 -14.15
C VAL A 207 -0.80 -17.40 -12.63
N PRO A 208 -0.51 -18.53 -11.98
CA PRO A 208 -0.43 -18.58 -10.53
C PRO A 208 0.53 -17.52 -9.98
N LYS A 209 0.15 -16.85 -8.90
CA LYS A 209 1.10 -16.03 -8.13
C LYS A 209 2.25 -16.91 -7.66
N ARG A 210 3.43 -16.29 -7.59
CA ARG A 210 4.65 -16.95 -7.17
C ARG A 210 4.46 -17.67 -5.83
N ALA A 211 5.03 -18.87 -5.70
CA ALA A 211 5.08 -19.59 -4.43
C ALA A 211 5.66 -18.69 -3.32
N GLY A 212 4.86 -18.45 -2.28
CA GLY A 212 5.08 -17.45 -1.23
C GLY A 212 3.81 -17.21 -0.38
N PRO A 213 3.68 -16.05 0.31
CA PRO A 213 2.47 -15.71 1.07
C PRO A 213 1.18 -15.53 0.23
N GLY A 214 1.30 -15.49 -1.09
CA GLY A 214 0.21 -15.15 -1.99
C GLY A 214 -0.52 -16.39 -2.51
N LEU A 215 -1.84 -16.40 -2.36
CA LEU A 215 -2.74 -17.26 -3.11
C LEU A 215 -3.32 -16.49 -4.31
N GLY A 216 -3.68 -17.21 -5.38
CA GLY A 216 -4.42 -16.66 -6.52
C GLY A 216 -3.62 -16.47 -7.79
N LEU A 217 -4.20 -15.73 -8.73
CA LEU A 217 -3.65 -15.49 -10.07
C LEU A 217 -3.02 -14.09 -10.17
N THR A 218 -2.08 -13.95 -11.08
CA THR A 218 -1.53 -12.67 -11.54
C THR A 218 -1.58 -12.60 -13.07
N ILE A 219 -1.40 -11.41 -13.61
CA ILE A 219 -1.34 -11.18 -15.05
C ILE A 219 0.10 -11.36 -15.52
N ASN A 220 0.30 -12.12 -16.60
CA ASN A 220 1.56 -12.17 -17.31
C ASN A 220 1.73 -10.89 -18.16
N VAL A 221 2.61 -9.97 -17.74
CA VAL A 221 2.91 -8.73 -18.48
C VAL A 221 3.86 -8.94 -19.67
N GLY A 222 4.46 -10.13 -19.76
CA GLY A 222 5.19 -10.59 -20.94
C GLY A 222 4.23 -10.87 -22.10
N HIS A 223 3.02 -11.34 -21.80
CA HIS A 223 1.96 -11.55 -22.77
C HIS A 223 1.35 -10.22 -23.26
N ARG A 224 1.13 -10.10 -24.58
CA ARG A 224 0.65 -8.84 -25.21
C ARG A 224 -0.63 -8.31 -24.58
N LYS A 225 -1.64 -9.17 -24.36
CA LYS A 225 -2.91 -8.75 -23.73
C LYS A 225 -2.72 -8.34 -22.26
N GLY A 226 -1.81 -8.99 -21.55
CA GLY A 226 -1.54 -8.67 -20.15
C GLY A 226 -0.84 -7.32 -20.00
N ARG A 227 0.11 -7.03 -20.88
CA ARG A 227 0.74 -5.71 -20.99
C ARG A 227 -0.28 -4.60 -21.28
N VAL A 228 -1.16 -4.81 -22.26
CA VAL A 228 -2.22 -3.84 -22.58
C VAL A 228 -3.13 -3.63 -21.37
N ALA A 229 -3.55 -4.69 -20.69
CA ALA A 229 -4.41 -4.58 -19.50
C ALA A 229 -3.76 -3.74 -18.39
N VAL A 230 -2.47 -3.96 -18.10
CA VAL A 230 -1.73 -3.17 -17.09
C VAL A 230 -1.58 -1.71 -17.52
N ILE A 231 -1.28 -1.44 -18.79
CA ILE A 231 -1.20 -0.06 -19.31
C ILE A 231 -2.54 0.65 -19.18
N VAL A 232 -3.64 0.02 -19.60
CA VAL A 232 -4.99 0.58 -19.48
C VAL A 232 -5.33 0.86 -18.01
N PHE A 233 -5.03 -0.07 -17.11
CA PHE A 233 -5.23 0.14 -15.67
C PHE A 233 -4.44 1.35 -15.15
N LEU A 234 -3.16 1.47 -15.49
CA LEU A 234 -2.33 2.61 -15.06
C LEU A 234 -2.83 3.93 -15.66
N VAL A 235 -3.26 3.95 -16.92
CA VAL A 235 -3.85 5.14 -17.55
C VAL A 235 -5.14 5.54 -16.81
N LEU A 236 -6.02 4.58 -16.51
CA LEU A 236 -7.26 4.86 -15.79
C LEU A 236 -7.02 5.34 -14.35
N VAL A 237 -6.01 4.80 -13.66
CA VAL A 237 -5.73 5.18 -12.26
C VAL A 237 -4.98 6.51 -12.18
N ILE A 238 -4.16 6.86 -13.17
CA ILE A 238 -3.31 8.06 -13.13
C ILE A 238 -3.92 9.20 -13.95
N VAL A 239 -4.21 8.95 -15.23
CA VAL A 239 -4.59 10.00 -16.19
C VAL A 239 -6.02 10.48 -15.94
N LEU A 240 -6.96 9.57 -15.67
CA LEU A 240 -8.35 9.98 -15.49
C LEU A 240 -8.53 10.91 -14.28
N PRO A 241 -8.09 10.59 -13.05
CA PRO A 241 -8.19 11.52 -11.92
C PRO A 241 -7.49 12.84 -12.18
N PHE A 242 -6.32 12.81 -12.83
CA PHE A 242 -5.58 14.02 -13.19
C PHE A 242 -6.37 14.91 -14.16
N VAL A 243 -6.96 14.34 -15.21
CA VAL A 243 -7.79 15.07 -16.17
C VAL A 243 -9.05 15.62 -15.50
N LEU A 244 -9.71 14.84 -14.64
CA LEU A 244 -10.88 15.33 -13.88
C LEU A 244 -10.53 16.56 -13.05
N VAL A 245 -9.40 16.54 -12.35
CA VAL A 245 -8.93 17.68 -11.54
C VAL A 245 -8.50 18.88 -12.38
N LEU A 246 -8.06 18.68 -13.63
CA LEU A 246 -7.75 19.79 -14.54
C LEU A 246 -8.99 20.44 -15.15
N LEU A 247 -10.12 19.73 -15.18
CA LEU A 247 -11.38 20.20 -15.76
C LEU A 247 -12.36 20.77 -14.72
N SER A 248 -12.11 20.53 -13.42
CA SER A 248 -12.82 21.11 -12.27
C SER A 248 -12.26 22.47 -11.89
#